data_AF-A0A3G3IKR2-F1
#
_entry.id   AF-A0A3G3IKR2-F1
#
_cell.length_a   1.000
_cell.length_b   1.000
_cell.length_c   1.000
_cell.angle_alpha   90.00
_cell.angle_beta   90.00
_cell.angle_gamma   90.00
#
_symmetry.space_group_name_H-M   'P 1'
#
loop_
_entity.id
_entity.type
_entity.pdbx_description
1 polymer ?
#
loop_
_entity_poly.entity_id
_entity_poly.type
_entity_poly.pdbx_seq_one_letter_code
_entity_poly.pdbx_strand_id
1 'polypeptide(L)'
;MIYIFRLGIVNSTTQPTVIKIKSNSIMDALELYRQTYTYDTSNNLTHLSHQANSNTWQQTIAIHPHNNRGTETPQSTTDFDTNGNLLTLNNIGTLHWHYNNTLNKLTQQDKNNTTEYYVYDHQGNRVRTVIESNKQIQSQRNYLPSLDISTNKAKQQTNTLHIGTHILSETSENNTQTRYQLSSHLKANTLELNDQAQVVSYECYYPYGATTLIAGKNKTQVQQKRYRYTGKERDDSSGLYYYGARYLAPWMARWISPDPTGIVGGLNLYAYVSNNPLKYIDPTGHVRTIADQEDTEEGAAGGTSSRLDAKRYAQISEAVQAEKMKRIMEVREEILQSNIFMRLGTLNSSSRLLEQGIVRQSVDMSITKLRESIEKNIEKIKNRHGLSFFSASIEFHSSDKFKKMVFDKYKVANCAESANMMLYVLGKDYPNMFVESLGTYHPDHVFNIINRDQSTPIFEPEKWNEDTLIVDAWAKSVLTKQEFTHINFSTKHYKLGVYMLGETEHVVRHKNTVSVRLFFGTRLTLEESRL
;
A
#
# COMPACT_ATOMS: atom_id res chain seq x y z
N MET A 1 8.42 30.31 -29.74
CA MET A 1 8.02 31.04 -28.52
C MET A 1 7.74 29.98 -27.46
N ILE A 2 8.27 30.13 -26.25
CA ILE A 2 8.05 29.16 -25.16
C ILE A 2 7.27 29.88 -24.07
N TYR A 3 6.19 29.25 -23.62
CA TYR A 3 5.41 29.71 -22.48
C TYR A 3 6.03 29.15 -21.22
N ILE A 4 6.40 30.00 -20.26
CA ILE A 4 6.81 29.58 -18.91
C ILE A 4 5.70 29.96 -17.94
N PHE A 5 5.27 29.02 -17.10
CA PHE A 5 4.30 29.27 -16.05
C PHE A 5 5.01 29.21 -14.69
N ARG A 6 5.05 30.34 -13.99
CA ARG A 6 5.49 30.39 -12.58
C ARG A 6 4.25 30.23 -11.71
N LEU A 7 4.09 29.07 -11.07
CA LEU A 7 3.08 28.87 -10.03
C LEU A 7 3.68 29.39 -8.73
N GLY A 8 3.30 30.60 -8.33
CA GLY A 8 3.57 31.06 -6.97
C GLY A 8 2.88 30.14 -5.97
N ILE A 9 3.38 30.09 -4.73
CA ILE A 9 2.61 29.50 -3.64
C ILE A 9 1.23 30.14 -3.61
N VAL A 10 0.22 29.29 -3.43
CA VAL A 10 -1.20 29.57 -3.44
C VAL A 10 -1.56 30.61 -2.37
N ASN A 11 -1.26 31.87 -2.63
CA ASN A 11 -1.75 33.02 -1.87
C ASN A 11 -2.43 34.06 -2.77
N SER A 12 -2.68 33.72 -4.03
CA SER A 12 -3.46 34.57 -4.91
C SER A 12 -4.27 33.74 -5.89
N THR A 13 -5.54 34.10 -6.03
CA THR A 13 -6.50 33.70 -7.06
C THR A 13 -6.05 34.04 -8.50
N THR A 14 -4.76 34.32 -8.70
CA THR A 14 -4.18 34.64 -10.00
C THR A 14 -3.75 33.36 -10.69
N GLN A 15 -4.24 33.18 -11.92
CA GLN A 15 -3.74 32.15 -12.82
C GLN A 15 -2.20 32.19 -12.87
N PRO A 16 -1.54 31.04 -13.09
CA PRO A 16 -0.09 31.00 -13.25
C PRO A 16 0.36 32.08 -14.23
N THR A 17 1.33 32.90 -13.82
CA THR A 17 1.81 33.99 -14.66
C THR A 17 2.47 33.38 -15.89
N VAL A 18 1.87 33.63 -17.06
CA VAL A 18 2.35 33.12 -18.33
C VAL A 18 3.38 34.10 -18.88
N ILE A 19 4.66 33.73 -18.77
CA ILE A 19 5.75 34.53 -19.35
C ILE A 19 6.02 33.99 -20.75
N LYS A 20 5.88 34.85 -21.76
CA LYS A 20 6.29 34.55 -23.14
C LYS A 20 7.78 34.87 -23.27
N ILE A 21 8.62 33.86 -23.45
CA ILE A 21 10.07 34.05 -23.61
C ILE A 21 10.47 33.72 -25.06
N LYS A 22 11.32 34.57 -25.67
CA LYS A 22 11.98 34.28 -26.94
C LYS A 22 13.08 33.25 -26.69
N SER A 23 13.30 32.30 -27.60
CA SER A 23 14.20 31.14 -27.39
C SER A 23 15.60 31.50 -26.89
N ASN A 24 16.12 32.67 -27.28
CA ASN A 24 17.50 33.08 -27.00
C ASN A 24 17.70 33.68 -25.60
N SER A 25 16.65 33.84 -24.79
CA SER A 25 16.72 34.45 -23.45
C SER A 25 16.19 33.55 -22.32
N ILE A 26 16.10 32.23 -22.56
CA ILE A 26 15.61 31.26 -21.57
C ILE A 26 16.66 31.00 -20.47
N MET A 27 17.94 30.95 -20.83
CA MET A 27 19.02 30.74 -19.86
C MET A 27 19.10 31.89 -18.84
N ASP A 28 18.81 33.12 -19.26
CA ASP A 28 18.80 34.30 -18.37
C ASP A 28 17.57 34.36 -17.45
N ALA A 29 16.55 33.53 -17.71
CA ALA A 29 15.29 33.49 -16.97
C ALA A 29 15.20 32.32 -15.97
N LEU A 30 16.19 31.41 -15.98
CA LEU A 30 16.29 30.31 -15.04
C LEU A 30 17.33 30.64 -13.97
N GLU A 31 17.01 30.33 -12.73
CA GLU A 31 17.92 30.51 -11.61
C GLU A 31 17.89 29.29 -10.70
N LEU A 32 18.98 29.12 -9.95
CA LEU A 32 19.04 28.13 -8.89
C LEU A 32 18.27 28.65 -7.68
N TYR A 33 17.62 27.74 -6.97
CA TYR A 33 16.98 28.01 -5.69
C TYR A 33 17.48 27.03 -4.62
N ARG A 34 17.28 27.41 -3.36
CA ARG A 34 17.45 26.55 -2.18
C ARG A 34 16.16 26.54 -1.39
N GLN A 35 15.66 25.36 -1.03
CA GLN A 35 14.60 25.21 -0.04
C GLN A 35 15.11 24.56 1.24
N THR A 36 14.70 25.12 2.38
CA THR A 36 14.96 24.59 3.72
C THR A 36 13.65 24.20 4.36
N TYR A 37 13.57 22.96 4.86
CA TYR A 37 12.39 22.38 5.48
C TYR A 37 12.68 22.13 6.96
N THR A 38 11.86 22.69 7.84
CA THR A 38 12.00 22.53 9.30
C THR A 38 10.85 21.70 9.83
N TYR A 39 11.16 20.65 10.58
CA TYR A 39 10.19 19.74 11.16
C TYR A 39 10.17 19.84 12.68
N ASP A 40 9.02 19.59 13.29
CA ASP A 40 8.92 19.37 14.74
C ASP A 40 9.35 17.93 15.12
N THR A 41 9.36 17.64 16.41
CA THR A 41 9.70 16.31 16.95
C THR A 41 8.69 15.21 16.58
N SER A 42 7.50 15.59 16.10
CA SER A 42 6.45 14.69 15.62
C SER A 42 6.44 14.55 14.09
N ASN A 43 7.52 14.98 13.42
CA ASN A 43 7.70 14.93 11.97
C ASN A 43 6.70 15.79 11.16
N ASN A 44 6.10 16.81 11.77
CA ASN A 44 5.33 17.79 11.01
C ASN A 44 6.27 18.83 10.39
N LEU A 45 6.15 19.10 9.08
CA LEU A 45 6.71 20.31 8.50
C LEU A 45 6.06 21.52 9.19
N THR A 46 6.87 22.40 9.80
CA THR A 46 6.41 23.62 10.46
C THR A 46 6.82 24.87 9.69
N HIS A 47 7.99 24.85 9.04
CA HIS A 47 8.49 25.98 8.27
C HIS A 47 9.13 25.52 6.96
N LEU A 48 8.81 26.21 5.88
CA LEU A 48 9.42 26.07 4.57
C LEU A 48 9.97 27.44 4.15
N SER A 49 11.28 27.52 3.91
CA SER A 49 11.93 28.72 3.39
C SER A 49 12.49 28.45 2.01
N HIS A 50 12.26 29.38 1.08
CA HIS A 50 12.82 29.37 -0.26
C HIS A 50 13.69 30.59 -0.47
N GLN A 51 14.86 30.37 -1.05
CA GLN A 51 15.83 31.40 -1.40
C GLN A 51 16.25 31.23 -2.85
N ALA A 52 16.06 32.28 -3.64
CA ALA A 52 16.60 32.42 -4.99
C ALA A 52 17.00 33.89 -5.19
N ASN A 53 17.78 34.20 -6.23
CA ASN A 53 18.25 35.57 -6.46
C ASN A 53 17.08 36.51 -6.78
N SER A 54 16.05 36.03 -7.50
CA SER A 54 14.89 36.85 -7.89
C SER A 54 13.83 36.99 -6.80
N ASN A 55 13.71 36.03 -5.89
CA ASN A 55 12.68 36.04 -4.85
C ASN A 55 13.05 35.16 -3.65
N THR A 56 12.70 35.62 -2.45
CA THR A 56 12.83 34.87 -1.20
C THR A 56 11.48 34.88 -0.50
N TRP A 57 11.03 33.73 -0.01
CA TRP A 57 9.78 33.61 0.72
C TRP A 57 9.87 32.56 1.83
N GLN A 58 8.95 32.66 2.78
CA GLN A 58 8.77 31.71 3.86
C GLN A 58 7.29 31.37 4.01
N GLN A 59 7.02 30.12 4.38
CA GLN A 59 5.70 29.60 4.67
C GLN A 59 5.76 28.86 6.00
N THR A 60 4.85 29.19 6.90
CA THR A 60 4.65 28.47 8.15
C THR A 60 3.43 27.58 8.01
N ILE A 61 3.55 26.33 8.43
CA ILE A 61 2.41 25.42 8.58
C ILE A 61 2.04 25.41 10.07
N ALA A 62 0.84 25.86 10.39
CA ALA A 62 0.35 25.91 11.75
C ALA A 62 -0.10 24.51 12.18
N ILE A 63 0.68 23.84 13.04
CA ILE A 63 0.38 22.51 13.57
C ILE A 63 -0.40 22.64 14.87
N HIS A 64 -1.53 21.93 15.00
CA HIS A 64 -2.31 21.94 16.24
C HIS A 64 -1.49 21.44 17.44
N PRO A 65 -1.69 21.99 18.66
CA PRO A 65 -0.83 21.71 19.81
C PRO A 65 -0.93 20.28 20.37
N HIS A 66 -1.97 19.53 20.01
CA HIS A 66 -2.28 18.23 20.61
C HIS A 66 -2.45 17.10 19.58
N ASN A 67 -2.17 17.36 18.30
CA ASN A 67 -2.24 16.35 17.24
C ASN A 67 -1.43 16.79 16.00
N ASN A 68 -1.37 15.96 14.96
CA ASN A 68 -0.56 16.22 13.76
C ASN A 68 -1.31 17.01 12.65
N ARG A 69 -2.50 17.54 12.94
CA ARG A 69 -3.27 18.34 11.99
C ARG A 69 -2.56 19.67 11.74
N GLY A 70 -2.50 20.10 10.49
CA GLY A 70 -1.83 21.35 10.15
C GLY A 70 -2.40 22.06 8.93
N THR A 71 -2.38 23.39 8.97
CA THR A 71 -2.96 24.29 7.97
C THR A 71 -2.00 25.43 7.60
N GLU A 72 -2.32 26.16 6.53
CA GLU A 72 -1.53 27.31 6.05
C GLU A 72 -1.80 28.61 6.83
N THR A 73 -2.86 28.64 7.63
CA THR A 73 -3.31 29.78 8.40
C THR A 73 -3.28 29.46 9.91
N PRO A 74 -3.27 30.47 10.79
CA PRO A 74 -3.39 30.24 12.23
C PRO A 74 -4.57 29.33 12.56
N GLN A 75 -4.35 28.44 13.54
CA GLN A 75 -5.26 27.35 13.91
C GLN A 75 -6.70 27.82 14.16
N SER A 76 -7.67 27.24 13.48
CA SER A 76 -9.07 27.24 13.91
C SER A 76 -9.46 25.86 14.44
N THR A 77 -10.33 25.82 15.45
CA THR A 77 -10.87 24.56 15.97
C THR A 77 -11.77 23.84 14.96
N THR A 78 -12.11 24.49 13.84
CA THR A 78 -13.04 24.01 12.82
C THR A 78 -12.38 23.69 11.47
N ASP A 79 -11.04 23.66 11.40
CA ASP A 79 -10.34 23.43 10.13
C ASP A 79 -10.42 21.96 9.66
N PHE A 80 -10.76 21.05 10.57
CA PHE A 80 -10.88 19.62 10.31
C PHE A 80 -12.20 19.09 10.85
N ASP A 81 -12.75 18.06 10.21
CA ASP A 81 -13.87 17.31 10.77
C ASP A 81 -13.45 16.42 11.95
N THR A 82 -14.42 15.71 12.54
CA THR A 82 -14.19 14.79 13.66
C THR A 82 -13.25 13.64 13.28
N ASN A 83 -13.26 13.21 12.02
CA ASN A 83 -12.39 12.16 11.50
C ASN A 83 -10.99 12.67 11.16
N GLY A 84 -10.76 13.98 11.19
CA GLY A 84 -9.47 14.60 10.90
C GLY A 84 -9.24 14.91 9.42
N ASN A 85 -10.29 15.01 8.61
CA ASN A 85 -10.17 15.47 7.22
C ASN A 85 -10.22 17.00 7.14
N LEU A 86 -9.35 17.60 6.32
CA LEU A 86 -9.28 19.05 6.14
C LEU A 86 -10.56 19.60 5.48
N LEU A 87 -11.13 20.66 6.03
CA LEU A 87 -12.40 21.24 5.58
C LEU A 87 -12.23 22.45 4.66
N THR A 88 -11.08 23.13 4.70
CA THR A 88 -10.86 24.33 3.91
C THR A 88 -9.47 24.32 3.29
N LEU A 89 -9.41 24.59 1.99
CA LEU A 89 -8.17 24.94 1.28
C LEU A 89 -8.10 26.46 1.17
N ASN A 90 -7.06 27.05 1.75
CA ASN A 90 -6.89 28.50 1.81
C ASN A 90 -6.90 29.10 0.38
N ASN A 91 -7.68 30.16 0.17
CA ASN A 91 -7.85 30.83 -1.13
C ASN A 91 -8.36 29.95 -2.29
N ILE A 92 -8.83 28.72 -2.02
CA ILE A 92 -9.35 27.79 -3.03
C ILE A 92 -10.83 27.51 -2.78
N GLY A 93 -11.18 26.96 -1.61
CA GLY A 93 -12.56 26.56 -1.33
C GLY A 93 -12.73 25.61 -0.16
N THR A 94 -13.97 25.16 0.00
CA THR A 94 -14.39 24.27 1.08
C THR A 94 -14.48 22.83 0.59
N LEU A 95 -13.85 21.92 1.34
CA LEU A 95 -13.85 20.49 1.11
C LEU A 95 -14.98 19.83 1.92
N HIS A 96 -15.69 18.92 1.28
CA HIS A 96 -16.73 18.12 1.91
C HIS A 96 -16.37 16.65 1.76
N TRP A 97 -16.62 15.86 2.80
CA TRP A 97 -16.19 14.47 2.88
C TRP A 97 -17.39 13.53 3.03
N HIS A 98 -17.24 12.33 2.51
CA HIS A 98 -18.14 11.22 2.84
C HIS A 98 -17.78 10.62 4.21
N TYR A 99 -18.70 9.85 4.79
CA TYR A 99 -18.48 9.20 6.09
C TYR A 99 -17.27 8.24 6.10
N ASN A 100 -16.86 7.73 4.94
CA ASN A 100 -15.72 6.85 4.76
C ASN A 100 -14.40 7.58 4.45
N ASN A 101 -14.31 8.90 4.74
CA ASN A 101 -13.12 9.74 4.52
C ASN A 101 -12.69 9.88 3.04
N THR A 102 -13.57 9.58 2.07
CA THR A 102 -13.36 9.96 0.67
C THR A 102 -13.86 11.38 0.40
N LEU A 103 -13.14 12.15 -0.41
CA LEU A 103 -13.49 13.55 -0.71
C LEU A 103 -14.75 13.57 -1.57
N ASN A 104 -15.86 14.14 -1.10
CA ASN A 104 -17.14 14.21 -1.81
C ASN A 104 -17.14 15.33 -2.85
N LYS A 105 -16.84 16.55 -2.42
CA LYS A 105 -16.85 17.73 -3.29
C LYS A 105 -15.96 18.85 -2.78
N LEU A 106 -15.51 19.70 -3.70
CA LEU A 106 -14.87 20.99 -3.46
C LEU A 106 -15.82 22.09 -3.95
N THR A 107 -16.25 22.98 -3.06
CA THR A 107 -16.97 24.20 -3.43
C THR A 107 -15.99 25.37 -3.44
N GLN A 108 -15.70 25.90 -4.62
CA GLN A 108 -14.76 27.01 -4.81
C GLN A 108 -15.38 28.35 -4.39
N GLN A 109 -14.54 29.23 -3.88
CA GLN A 109 -14.90 30.62 -3.56
C GLN A 109 -14.67 31.53 -4.78
N ASP A 110 -15.23 31.14 -5.93
CA ASP A 110 -15.15 31.91 -7.16
C ASP A 110 -16.46 32.67 -7.44
N LYS A 111 -16.45 33.58 -8.43
CA LYS A 111 -17.65 34.34 -8.82
C LYS A 111 -18.76 33.48 -9.41
N ASN A 112 -18.45 32.24 -9.81
CA ASN A 112 -19.34 31.36 -10.56
C ASN A 112 -19.92 30.22 -9.70
N ASN A 113 -19.66 30.24 -8.38
CA ASN A 113 -20.01 29.19 -7.43
C ASN A 113 -19.66 27.79 -7.96
N THR A 114 -18.43 27.64 -8.45
CA THR A 114 -17.97 26.39 -9.06
C THR A 114 -17.86 25.30 -7.99
N THR A 115 -18.44 24.13 -8.25
CA THR A 115 -18.32 22.94 -7.40
C THR A 115 -17.80 21.77 -8.23
N GLU A 116 -16.75 21.13 -7.74
CA GLU A 116 -16.27 19.86 -8.29
C GLU A 116 -16.69 18.71 -7.39
N TYR A 117 -17.37 17.73 -7.96
CA TYR A 117 -17.79 16.50 -7.28
C TYR A 117 -16.88 15.35 -7.67
N TYR A 118 -16.64 14.45 -6.72
CA TYR A 118 -15.86 13.24 -6.91
C TYR A 118 -16.73 12.03 -6.55
N VAL A 119 -16.76 11.03 -7.41
CA VAL A 119 -17.56 9.81 -7.24
C VAL A 119 -16.62 8.60 -7.25
N TYR A 120 -16.86 7.67 -6.33
CA TYR A 120 -16.02 6.50 -6.11
C TYR A 120 -16.83 5.21 -6.28
N ASP A 121 -16.15 4.13 -6.65
CA ASP A 121 -16.70 2.78 -6.61
C ASP A 121 -16.75 2.22 -5.18
N HIS A 122 -17.21 0.96 -5.05
CA HIS A 122 -17.30 0.28 -3.76
C HIS A 122 -15.94 -0.08 -3.13
N GLN A 123 -14.84 0.02 -3.88
CA GLN A 123 -13.47 -0.22 -3.41
C GLN A 123 -12.77 1.08 -3.03
N GLY A 124 -13.40 2.24 -3.27
CA GLY A 124 -12.84 3.56 -2.98
C GLY A 124 -12.03 4.17 -4.13
N ASN A 125 -12.06 3.59 -5.34
CA ASN A 125 -11.40 4.19 -6.49
C ASN A 125 -12.29 5.27 -7.11
N ARG A 126 -11.70 6.42 -7.46
CA ARG A 126 -12.42 7.51 -8.12
C ARG A 126 -12.81 7.09 -9.54
N VAL A 127 -14.10 6.96 -9.80
CA VAL A 127 -14.66 6.56 -11.10
C VAL A 127 -15.24 7.74 -11.88
N ARG A 128 -15.49 8.88 -11.24
CA ARG A 128 -15.96 10.07 -11.96
C ARG A 128 -15.63 11.38 -11.23
N THR A 129 -15.37 12.43 -12.01
CA THR A 129 -15.41 13.82 -11.54
C THR A 129 -16.39 14.65 -12.37
N VAL A 130 -17.03 15.63 -11.73
CA VAL A 130 -17.99 16.54 -12.39
C VAL A 130 -17.74 17.96 -11.89
N ILE A 131 -17.53 18.90 -12.81
CA ILE A 131 -17.43 20.32 -12.51
C ILE A 131 -18.74 21.01 -12.92
N GLU A 132 -19.37 21.63 -11.93
CA GLU A 132 -20.61 22.39 -12.06
C GLU A 132 -20.33 23.87 -11.75
N SER A 133 -20.85 24.78 -12.56
CA SER A 133 -20.84 26.22 -12.28
C SER A 133 -22.24 26.76 -12.51
N ASN A 134 -22.74 27.61 -11.61
CA ASN A 134 -24.10 28.16 -11.67
C ASN A 134 -25.20 27.09 -11.87
N LYS A 135 -25.08 25.96 -11.16
CA LYS A 135 -26.00 24.81 -11.24
C LYS A 135 -26.10 24.14 -12.63
N GLN A 136 -25.03 24.24 -13.41
CA GLN A 136 -24.94 23.66 -14.76
C GLN A 136 -23.62 22.91 -14.90
N ILE A 137 -23.70 21.67 -15.38
CA ILE A 137 -22.52 20.85 -15.65
C ILE A 137 -21.70 21.53 -16.75
N GLN A 138 -20.46 21.88 -16.40
CA GLN A 138 -19.49 22.47 -17.32
C GLN A 138 -18.56 21.41 -17.89
N SER A 139 -18.17 20.43 -17.08
CA SER A 139 -17.41 19.27 -17.56
C SER A 139 -17.57 18.07 -16.66
N GLN A 140 -17.28 16.89 -17.20
CA GLN A 140 -17.25 15.64 -16.46
C GLN A 140 -16.16 14.74 -17.03
N ARG A 141 -15.65 13.84 -16.19
CA ARG A 141 -14.75 12.77 -16.60
C ARG A 141 -15.14 11.47 -15.94
N ASN A 142 -15.23 10.41 -16.73
CA ASN A 142 -15.40 9.04 -16.26
C ASN A 142 -14.07 8.31 -16.41
N TYR A 143 -13.65 7.62 -15.35
CA TYR A 143 -12.44 6.81 -15.32
C TYR A 143 -12.84 5.34 -15.47
N LEU A 144 -12.37 4.71 -16.54
CA LEU A 144 -12.56 3.29 -16.84
C LEU A 144 -11.19 2.59 -16.83
N PRO A 145 -11.14 1.25 -16.78
CA PRO A 145 -9.88 0.52 -16.94
C PRO A 145 -9.17 0.95 -18.24
N SER A 146 -7.99 1.56 -18.09
CA SER A 146 -7.13 2.06 -19.16
C SER A 146 -7.73 3.15 -20.06
N LEU A 147 -8.88 3.73 -19.74
CA LEU A 147 -9.55 4.73 -20.59
C LEU A 147 -10.24 5.80 -19.75
N ASP A 148 -9.95 7.07 -20.03
CA ASP A 148 -10.74 8.18 -19.51
C ASP A 148 -11.63 8.76 -20.61
N ILE A 149 -12.88 9.04 -20.27
CA ILE A 149 -13.81 9.73 -21.16
C ILE A 149 -14.14 11.07 -20.53
N SER A 150 -13.83 12.16 -21.22
CA SER A 150 -14.03 13.53 -20.75
C SER A 150 -14.94 14.30 -21.68
N THR A 151 -15.96 14.93 -21.11
CA THR A 151 -16.90 15.79 -21.84
C THR A 151 -16.84 17.18 -21.23
N ASN A 152 -16.75 18.21 -22.05
CA ASN A 152 -16.81 19.60 -21.62
C ASN A 152 -17.95 20.29 -22.36
N LYS A 153 -18.59 21.30 -21.79
CA LYS A 153 -19.67 22.04 -22.46
C LYS A 153 -19.13 22.98 -23.55
N ALA A 154 -17.90 23.48 -23.37
CA ALA A 154 -17.22 24.40 -24.27
C ALA A 154 -16.29 23.70 -25.29
N LYS A 155 -16.02 22.40 -25.12
CA LYS A 155 -15.21 21.59 -26.04
C LYS A 155 -15.95 20.31 -26.39
N GLN A 156 -15.66 19.69 -27.52
CA GLN A 156 -16.20 18.36 -27.85
C GLN A 156 -15.69 17.29 -26.89
N GLN A 157 -16.32 16.12 -26.92
CA GLN A 157 -15.88 14.95 -26.16
C GLN A 157 -14.43 14.58 -26.53
N THR A 158 -13.65 14.25 -25.51
CA THR A 158 -12.28 13.79 -25.63
C THR A 158 -12.14 12.45 -24.91
N ASN A 159 -11.52 11.48 -25.57
CA ASN A 159 -11.18 10.18 -24.99
C ASN A 159 -9.66 10.12 -24.79
N THR A 160 -9.21 9.72 -23.61
CA THR A 160 -7.78 9.53 -23.30
C THR A 160 -7.55 8.05 -23.03
N LEU A 161 -6.98 7.35 -24.00
CA LEU A 161 -6.56 5.96 -23.85
C LEU A 161 -5.18 5.92 -23.18
N HIS A 162 -5.05 5.12 -22.13
CA HIS A 162 -3.80 4.83 -21.44
C HIS A 162 -3.21 3.54 -22.00
N ILE A 163 -2.01 3.64 -22.59
CA ILE A 163 -1.27 2.50 -23.11
C ILE A 163 -0.04 2.31 -22.20
N GLY A 164 -0.08 1.27 -21.36
CA GLY A 164 0.89 1.11 -20.28
C GLY A 164 0.84 2.28 -19.28
N THR A 165 1.98 2.63 -18.70
CA THR A 165 2.12 3.70 -17.70
C THR A 165 2.65 5.02 -18.27
N HIS A 166 3.03 5.05 -19.55
CA HIS A 166 3.82 6.15 -20.12
C HIS A 166 3.26 6.74 -21.41
N ILE A 167 2.20 6.18 -22.00
CA ILE A 167 1.65 6.64 -23.27
C ILE A 167 0.17 7.01 -23.10
N LEU A 168 -0.17 8.23 -23.48
CA LEU A 168 -1.55 8.71 -23.54
C LEU A 168 -1.92 9.02 -25.00
N SER A 169 -3.00 8.40 -25.49
CA SER A 169 -3.60 8.75 -26.77
C SER A 169 -4.88 9.53 -26.54
N GLU A 170 -4.84 10.83 -26.84
CA GLU A 170 -5.97 11.74 -26.73
C GLU A 170 -6.68 11.88 -28.08
N THR A 171 -7.90 11.37 -28.19
CA THR A 171 -8.74 11.46 -29.39
C THR A 171 -9.91 12.40 -29.16
N SER A 172 -10.14 13.30 -30.12
CA SER A 172 -11.32 14.17 -30.26
C SER A 172 -11.88 14.01 -31.68
N GLU A 173 -13.08 14.54 -31.97
CA GLU A 173 -13.86 14.24 -33.19
C GLU A 173 -13.07 14.19 -34.51
N ASN A 174 -11.99 14.97 -34.68
CA ASN A 174 -11.15 14.97 -35.88
C ASN A 174 -9.63 14.99 -35.62
N ASN A 175 -9.18 14.73 -34.39
CA ASN A 175 -7.75 14.81 -34.07
C ASN A 175 -7.37 13.80 -32.99
N THR A 176 -6.31 13.02 -33.27
CA THR A 176 -5.67 12.14 -32.31
C THR A 176 -4.26 12.63 -32.04
N GLN A 177 -3.95 12.88 -30.77
CA GLN A 177 -2.62 13.26 -30.32
C GLN A 177 -2.10 12.21 -29.36
N THR A 178 -0.92 11.66 -29.65
CA THR A 178 -0.20 10.78 -28.71
C THR A 178 0.77 11.62 -27.87
N ARG A 179 0.85 11.32 -26.57
CA ARG A 179 1.79 11.91 -25.62
C ARG A 179 2.60 10.80 -24.98
N TYR A 180 3.90 10.78 -25.26
CA TYR A 180 4.88 9.92 -24.60
C TYR A 180 5.43 10.64 -23.38
N GLN A 181 5.24 10.06 -22.20
CA GLN A 181 5.61 10.65 -20.91
C GLN A 181 6.94 10.08 -20.45
N LEU A 182 7.94 10.95 -20.28
CA LEU A 182 9.25 10.60 -19.78
C LEU A 182 9.37 11.06 -18.33
N SER A 183 9.52 10.07 -17.46
CA SER A 183 9.45 10.27 -16.01
C SER A 183 10.83 10.34 -15.37
N SER A 184 10.93 11.06 -14.25
CA SER A 184 12.12 11.06 -13.40
C SER A 184 12.25 9.75 -12.60
N HIS A 185 13.30 9.64 -11.79
CA HIS A 185 13.49 8.52 -10.85
C HIS A 185 12.34 8.37 -9.85
N LEU A 186 11.55 9.42 -9.60
CA LEU A 186 10.36 9.37 -8.74
C LEU A 186 9.08 9.08 -9.52
N LYS A 187 9.17 8.68 -10.80
CA LYS A 187 8.03 8.55 -11.71
C LYS A 187 7.30 9.88 -11.96
N ALA A 188 7.92 11.03 -11.69
CA ALA A 188 7.33 12.33 -12.00
C ALA A 188 7.49 12.62 -13.51
N ASN A 189 6.40 12.89 -14.22
CA ASN A 189 6.42 13.14 -15.66
C ASN A 189 7.11 14.48 -15.95
N THR A 190 8.37 14.45 -16.38
CA THR A 190 9.18 15.66 -16.61
C THR A 190 9.09 16.18 -18.03
N LEU A 191 8.82 15.31 -19.00
CA LEU A 191 8.84 15.66 -20.42
C LEU A 191 7.76 14.87 -21.17
N GLU A 192 6.96 15.57 -21.95
CA GLU A 192 6.01 14.95 -22.88
C GLU A 192 6.45 15.18 -24.32
N LEU A 193 6.49 14.11 -25.11
CA LEU A 193 6.78 14.14 -26.55
C LEU A 193 5.55 13.74 -27.36
N ASN A 194 5.43 14.25 -28.58
CA ASN A 194 4.45 13.75 -29.55
C ASN A 194 5.01 12.58 -30.38
N ASP A 195 4.23 12.10 -31.34
CA ASP A 195 4.55 11.03 -32.29
C ASP A 195 5.73 11.34 -33.23
N GLN A 196 6.10 12.60 -33.40
CA GLN A 196 7.34 13.00 -34.09
C GLN A 196 8.50 13.32 -33.14
N ALA A 197 8.44 12.85 -31.89
CA ALA A 197 9.42 13.12 -30.84
C ALA A 197 9.65 14.61 -30.54
N GLN A 198 8.67 15.47 -30.82
CA GLN A 198 8.73 16.89 -30.52
C GLN A 198 8.23 17.15 -29.11
N VAL A 199 8.91 18.05 -28.39
CA VAL A 199 8.51 18.46 -27.03
C VAL A 199 7.14 19.15 -27.04
N VAL A 200 6.18 18.52 -26.35
CA VAL A 200 4.84 19.04 -26.06
C VAL A 200 4.89 19.87 -24.77
N SER A 201 5.42 19.29 -23.70
CA SER A 201 5.58 19.96 -22.41
C SER A 201 6.84 19.51 -21.67
N TYR A 202 7.40 20.40 -20.86
CA TYR A 202 8.50 20.14 -19.93
C TYR A 202 8.13 20.70 -18.56
N GLU A 203 8.27 19.91 -17.50
CA GLU A 203 7.88 20.29 -16.14
C GLU A 203 8.92 19.89 -15.11
N CYS A 204 9.24 20.82 -14.21
CA CYS A 204 10.07 20.61 -13.04
C CYS A 204 9.23 20.74 -11.76
N TYR A 205 9.63 20.00 -10.73
CA TYR A 205 8.91 19.95 -9.46
C TYR A 205 9.84 20.33 -8.30
N TYR A 206 9.26 20.96 -7.28
CA TYR A 206 9.81 20.99 -5.93
C TYR A 206 9.78 19.57 -5.33
N PRO A 207 10.57 19.28 -4.29
CA PRO A 207 10.64 17.97 -3.67
C PRO A 207 9.29 17.34 -3.33
N TYR A 208 8.29 18.12 -2.91
CA TYR A 208 6.96 17.61 -2.54
C TYR A 208 5.92 17.66 -3.67
N GLY A 209 6.35 17.89 -4.92
CA GLY A 209 5.50 17.76 -6.11
C GLY A 209 4.80 19.03 -6.59
N ALA A 210 5.03 20.17 -5.93
CA ALA A 210 4.59 21.46 -6.43
C ALA A 210 5.42 21.86 -7.66
N THR A 211 4.80 22.36 -8.72
CA THR A 211 5.49 22.73 -9.96
C THR A 211 6.38 23.95 -9.75
N THR A 212 7.67 23.85 -10.06
CA THR A 212 8.60 24.99 -10.08
C THR A 212 8.54 25.73 -11.42
N LEU A 213 8.48 24.94 -12.50
CA LEU A 213 8.52 25.39 -13.87
C LEU A 213 7.67 24.45 -14.69
N ILE A 214 6.80 24.97 -15.54
CA ILE A 214 6.25 24.21 -16.66
C ILE A 214 6.35 25.04 -17.93
N ALA A 215 6.74 24.39 -19.02
CA ALA A 215 7.03 25.02 -20.29
C ALA A 215 6.57 24.21 -21.50
N GLY A 216 6.28 24.91 -22.60
CA GLY A 216 5.97 24.27 -23.88
C GLY A 216 5.69 25.28 -24.99
N LYS A 217 5.60 24.80 -26.23
CA LYS A 217 5.37 25.65 -27.42
C LYS A 217 3.91 26.10 -27.53
N ASN A 218 2.97 25.32 -27.01
CA ASN A 218 1.53 25.58 -27.08
C ASN A 218 0.90 25.60 -25.68
N LYS A 219 0.40 26.76 -25.26
CA LYS A 219 -0.23 26.96 -23.95
C LYS A 219 -1.38 25.98 -23.69
N THR A 220 -2.24 25.73 -24.67
CA THR A 220 -3.40 24.83 -24.52
C THR A 220 -2.93 23.40 -24.28
N GLN A 221 -1.93 22.93 -25.04
CA GLN A 221 -1.40 21.58 -24.88
C GLN A 221 -0.69 21.38 -23.54
N VAL A 222 0.00 22.40 -23.03
CA VAL A 222 0.63 22.39 -21.70
C VAL A 222 -0.42 22.35 -20.60
N GLN A 223 -1.50 23.12 -20.73
CA GLN A 223 -2.60 23.14 -19.77
C GLN A 223 -3.40 21.84 -19.74
N GLN A 224 -3.33 21.01 -20.79
CA GLN A 224 -3.99 19.70 -20.82
C GLN A 224 -3.25 18.61 -20.05
N LYS A 225 -2.03 18.86 -19.56
CA LYS A 225 -1.24 17.87 -18.81
C LYS A 225 -1.87 17.57 -17.45
N ARG A 226 -2.29 16.31 -17.25
CA ARG A 226 -3.00 15.86 -16.02
C ARG A 226 -2.13 15.04 -15.08
N TYR A 227 -1.41 14.05 -15.62
CA TYR A 227 -0.51 13.18 -14.85
C TYR A 227 0.87 13.82 -14.76
N ARG A 228 1.29 14.10 -13.52
CA ARG A 228 2.42 14.98 -13.23
C ARG A 228 3.37 14.31 -12.22
N TYR A 229 3.35 14.74 -10.97
CA TYR A 229 4.25 14.23 -9.93
C TYR A 229 3.94 12.78 -9.54
N THR A 230 4.96 11.92 -9.51
CA THR A 230 4.86 10.47 -9.17
C THR A 230 3.82 9.69 -9.98
N GLY A 231 3.56 10.10 -11.23
CA GLY A 231 2.55 9.51 -12.10
C GLY A 231 1.11 9.77 -11.66
N LYS A 232 0.89 10.68 -10.71
CA LYS A 232 -0.44 10.99 -10.19
C LYS A 232 -1.10 12.14 -10.91
N GLU A 233 -2.41 12.04 -10.98
CA GLU A 233 -3.26 13.09 -11.50
C GLU A 233 -3.32 14.26 -10.52
N ARG A 234 -3.12 15.47 -11.03
CA ARG A 234 -3.37 16.71 -10.29
C ARG A 234 -4.69 17.31 -10.73
N ASP A 235 -5.60 17.52 -9.78
CA ASP A 235 -6.88 18.17 -10.06
C ASP A 235 -6.65 19.68 -10.21
N ASP A 236 -6.98 20.25 -11.37
CA ASP A 236 -6.70 21.67 -11.64
C ASP A 236 -7.49 22.63 -10.74
N SER A 237 -8.71 22.24 -10.35
CA SER A 237 -9.59 23.02 -9.47
C SER A 237 -9.05 23.21 -8.06
N SER A 238 -8.40 22.17 -7.52
CA SER A 238 -7.95 22.12 -6.13
C SER A 238 -6.44 22.25 -6.00
N GLY A 239 -5.70 21.88 -7.04
CA GLY A 239 -4.26 21.70 -7.04
C GLY A 239 -3.78 20.43 -6.34
N LEU A 240 -4.68 19.65 -5.73
CA LEU A 240 -4.37 18.42 -5.02
C LEU A 240 -4.00 17.30 -5.99
N TYR A 241 -3.13 16.40 -5.54
CA TYR A 241 -2.87 15.16 -6.26
C TYR A 241 -3.74 14.03 -5.72
N TYR A 242 -4.42 13.31 -6.61
CA TYR A 242 -5.19 12.12 -6.25
C TYR A 242 -4.30 10.87 -6.26
N TYR A 243 -4.23 10.18 -5.12
CA TYR A 243 -3.38 9.00 -4.95
C TYR A 243 -4.15 7.68 -4.84
N GLY A 244 -5.48 7.69 -4.94
CA GLY A 244 -6.32 6.52 -4.66
C GLY A 244 -7.04 6.71 -3.33
N ALA A 245 -6.34 6.44 -2.23
CA ALA A 245 -6.92 6.52 -0.89
C ALA A 245 -6.90 7.91 -0.26
N ARG A 246 -5.96 8.77 -0.67
CA ARG A 246 -5.74 10.09 -0.09
C ARG A 246 -5.45 11.14 -1.17
N TYR A 247 -5.55 12.40 -0.75
CA TYR A 247 -5.17 13.56 -1.55
C TYR A 247 -3.97 14.28 -0.93
N LEU A 248 -2.93 14.53 -1.74
CA LEU A 248 -1.73 15.24 -1.31
C LEU A 248 -1.89 16.73 -1.64
N ALA A 249 -1.65 17.59 -0.65
CA ALA A 249 -1.45 19.03 -0.87
C ALA A 249 0.05 19.31 -1.03
N PRO A 250 0.58 19.39 -2.26
CA PRO A 250 2.03 19.48 -2.49
C PRO A 250 2.67 20.77 -1.93
N TRP A 251 1.89 21.86 -1.83
CA TRP A 251 2.35 23.12 -1.24
C TRP A 251 2.37 23.11 0.29
N MET A 252 1.66 22.18 0.93
CA MET A 252 1.71 21.94 2.37
C MET A 252 2.65 20.78 2.73
N ALA A 253 3.15 20.03 1.72
CA ALA A 253 3.99 18.86 1.87
C ALA A 253 3.37 17.73 2.71
N ARG A 254 2.03 17.61 2.70
CA ARG A 254 1.29 16.65 3.55
C ARG A 254 -0.03 16.19 2.94
N TRP A 255 -0.50 15.04 3.43
CA TRP A 255 -1.86 14.57 3.17
C TRP A 255 -2.89 15.51 3.82
N ILE A 256 -4.06 15.65 3.19
CA ILE A 256 -5.17 16.46 3.74
C ILE A 256 -6.17 15.64 4.56
N SER A 257 -5.98 14.32 4.63
CA SER A 257 -6.74 13.37 5.45
C SER A 257 -5.78 12.40 6.14
N PRO A 258 -6.16 11.82 7.29
CA PRO A 258 -5.30 10.88 8.01
C PRO A 258 -5.11 9.58 7.21
N ASP A 259 -3.99 8.90 7.48
CA ASP A 259 -3.70 7.59 6.91
C ASP A 259 -4.79 6.55 7.24
N PRO A 260 -5.47 5.98 6.23
CA PRO A 260 -6.49 4.95 6.45
C PRO A 260 -5.90 3.63 6.97
N THR A 261 -4.59 3.41 6.82
CA THR A 261 -3.88 2.26 7.41
C THR A 261 -3.50 2.48 8.88
N GLY A 262 -3.82 3.66 9.42
CA GLY A 262 -3.46 4.03 10.78
C GLY A 262 -1.95 4.22 10.96
N ILE A 263 -1.40 3.65 12.03
CA ILE A 263 0.00 3.91 12.44
C ILE A 263 1.06 3.13 11.66
N VAL A 264 0.67 2.36 10.62
CA VAL A 264 1.60 1.56 9.80
C VAL A 264 2.69 2.43 9.17
N GLY A 265 2.32 3.62 8.67
CA GLY A 265 3.26 4.59 8.10
C GLY A 265 4.07 5.40 9.12
N GLY A 266 3.70 5.32 10.41
CA GLY A 266 4.23 6.10 11.53
C GLY A 266 3.12 6.80 12.33
N LEU A 267 3.49 7.43 13.46
CA LEU A 267 2.52 8.14 14.33
C LEU A 267 1.96 9.43 13.73
N ASN A 268 2.63 9.97 12.70
CA ASN A 268 2.14 11.12 11.96
C ASN A 268 1.32 10.66 10.75
N LEU A 269 0.00 10.62 10.93
CA LEU A 269 -0.95 10.16 9.91
C LEU A 269 -1.06 11.09 8.68
N TYR A 270 -0.46 12.29 8.72
CA TYR A 270 -0.51 13.27 7.64
C TYR A 270 0.82 13.38 6.88
N ALA A 271 1.88 12.73 7.36
CA ALA A 271 3.20 12.82 6.75
C ALA A 271 3.23 12.15 5.37
N TYR A 272 3.66 12.91 4.36
CA TYR A 272 3.91 12.34 3.03
C TYR A 272 5.28 11.66 3.02
N VAL A 273 5.31 10.36 2.71
CA VAL A 273 6.50 9.52 2.48
C VAL A 273 7.64 9.70 3.49
N SER A 274 7.29 9.83 4.78
CA SER A 274 8.23 10.09 5.88
C SER A 274 9.16 11.27 5.66
N ASN A 275 8.65 12.32 5.05
CA ASN A 275 9.38 13.56 4.77
C ASN A 275 10.64 13.39 3.92
N ASN A 276 10.74 12.29 3.16
CA ASN A 276 11.83 12.07 2.20
C ASN A 276 11.28 11.80 0.79
N PRO A 277 10.67 12.82 0.16
CA PRO A 277 10.03 12.68 -1.14
C PRO A 277 11.03 12.63 -2.30
N LEU A 278 12.34 12.81 -2.02
CA LEU A 278 13.40 12.62 -3.00
C LEU A 278 13.81 11.15 -3.16
N LYS A 279 13.45 10.30 -2.18
CA LYS A 279 13.76 8.87 -2.16
C LYS A 279 12.51 8.01 -2.34
N TYR A 280 11.40 8.39 -1.73
CA TYR A 280 10.21 7.56 -1.63
C TYR A 280 9.02 8.16 -2.38
N ILE A 281 8.15 7.29 -2.87
CA ILE A 281 6.85 7.60 -3.46
C ILE A 281 5.75 6.85 -2.73
N ASP A 282 4.50 7.27 -2.83
CA ASP A 282 3.34 6.47 -2.37
C ASP A 282 2.46 6.15 -3.58
N PRO A 283 2.42 4.91 -4.08
CA PRO A 283 1.65 4.59 -5.28
C PRO A 283 0.13 4.53 -5.06
N THR A 284 -0.37 4.38 -3.83
CA THR A 284 -1.81 4.15 -3.59
C THR A 284 -2.42 5.09 -2.56
N GLY A 285 -1.60 5.98 -1.98
CA GLY A 285 -1.98 6.77 -0.82
C GLY A 285 -2.10 5.94 0.44
N HIS A 286 -1.42 4.79 0.55
CA HIS A 286 -1.46 3.92 1.75
C HIS A 286 -0.09 3.73 2.35
N VAL A 287 0.91 3.39 1.52
CA VAL A 287 2.23 3.00 1.99
C VAL A 287 3.30 3.56 1.05
N ARG A 288 4.35 4.14 1.65
CA ARG A 288 5.52 4.61 0.90
C ARG A 288 6.33 3.42 0.38
N THR A 289 6.89 3.57 -0.80
CA THR A 289 7.79 2.62 -1.46
C THR A 289 9.03 3.39 -1.96
N ILE A 290 10.12 2.69 -2.22
CA ILE A 290 11.19 3.27 -3.04
C ILE A 290 10.66 3.29 -4.48
N ALA A 291 10.93 4.34 -5.22
CA ALA A 291 10.64 4.33 -6.64
C ALA A 291 11.62 3.35 -7.31
N ASP A 292 11.26 2.08 -7.33
CA ASP A 292 12.00 1.07 -8.06
C ASP A 292 11.92 1.42 -9.55
N GLN A 293 13.09 1.56 -10.19
CA GLN A 293 13.21 1.39 -11.64
C GLN A 293 13.09 -0.10 -11.94
N GLU A 294 11.93 -0.68 -11.69
CA GLU A 294 11.52 -1.90 -12.38
C GLU A 294 10.95 -1.49 -13.74
N ASP A 295 11.86 -1.12 -14.65
CA ASP A 295 11.71 -1.56 -16.03
C ASP A 295 12.39 -2.93 -16.11
N THR A 296 11.73 -3.96 -15.58
CA THR A 296 11.97 -5.32 -16.10
C THR A 296 11.29 -5.40 -17.46
N GLU A 297 11.93 -4.81 -18.47
CA GLU A 297 11.83 -5.31 -19.84
C GLU A 297 13.17 -5.98 -20.16
N GLU A 298 13.14 -7.32 -20.27
CA GLU A 298 14.21 -8.08 -20.91
C GLU A 298 14.36 -7.60 -22.36
N GLY A 299 15.45 -6.89 -22.64
CA GLY A 299 15.79 -6.40 -23.98
C GLY A 299 17.25 -5.96 -24.11
N ALA A 300 18.13 -6.95 -24.32
CA ALA A 300 19.49 -6.93 -24.88
C ALA A 300 20.43 -5.69 -24.72
N ALA A 301 21.57 -5.98 -24.07
CA ALA A 301 22.92 -5.39 -24.18
C ALA A 301 23.38 -4.33 -23.15
N GLY A 302 23.95 -4.82 -22.04
CA GLY A 302 25.34 -4.53 -21.65
C GLY A 302 25.73 -3.19 -21.00
N GLY A 303 25.77 -3.16 -19.64
CA GLY A 303 27.00 -2.87 -18.88
C GLY A 303 27.42 -1.42 -18.53
N THR A 304 27.29 -1.09 -17.23
CA THR A 304 28.18 -0.24 -16.35
C THR A 304 28.20 1.29 -16.59
N SER A 305 28.20 2.23 -15.63
CA SER A 305 28.45 2.27 -14.18
C SER A 305 28.12 3.67 -13.61
N SER A 306 27.50 3.78 -12.43
CA SER A 306 27.73 4.91 -11.49
C SER A 306 27.82 4.36 -10.05
N ARG A 307 29.05 4.01 -9.64
CA ARG A 307 29.35 2.96 -8.64
C ARG A 307 29.85 3.42 -7.27
N LEU A 308 29.74 4.69 -6.88
CA LEU A 308 30.43 5.18 -5.66
C LEU A 308 29.51 5.49 -4.47
N ASP A 309 28.36 6.15 -4.63
CA ASP A 309 27.46 6.42 -3.49
C ASP A 309 26.32 5.40 -3.33
N ALA A 310 25.89 4.77 -4.43
CA ALA A 310 24.95 3.65 -4.40
C ALA A 310 25.55 2.43 -3.67
N LYS A 311 26.87 2.22 -3.73
CA LYS A 311 27.51 1.10 -3.04
C LYS A 311 27.39 1.18 -1.53
N ARG A 312 27.46 2.37 -0.92
CA ARG A 312 27.45 2.48 0.55
C ARG A 312 26.04 2.29 1.12
N TYR A 313 25.01 2.78 0.44
CA TYR A 313 23.61 2.57 0.83
C TYR A 313 23.04 1.24 0.36
N ALA A 314 23.43 0.73 -0.82
CA ALA A 314 23.17 -0.66 -1.18
C ALA A 314 23.88 -1.58 -0.19
N GLN A 315 25.13 -1.34 0.21
CA GLN A 315 25.77 -2.13 1.27
C GLN A 315 25.05 -2.03 2.61
N ILE A 316 24.51 -0.87 3.02
CA ILE A 316 23.75 -0.77 4.28
C ILE A 316 22.36 -1.42 4.14
N SER A 317 21.66 -1.26 3.01
CA SER A 317 20.35 -1.87 2.76
C SER A 317 20.45 -3.37 2.50
N GLU A 318 21.45 -3.82 1.76
CA GLU A 318 21.85 -5.20 1.58
C GLU A 318 22.40 -5.76 2.89
N ALA A 319 23.13 -5.01 3.72
CA ALA A 319 23.55 -5.51 5.03
C ALA A 319 22.37 -5.62 5.99
N VAL A 320 21.41 -4.68 5.99
CA VAL A 320 20.19 -4.77 6.80
C VAL A 320 19.30 -5.90 6.29
N GLN A 321 19.13 -6.04 4.97
CA GLN A 321 18.38 -7.14 4.38
C GLN A 321 19.11 -8.47 4.57
N ALA A 322 20.43 -8.51 4.46
CA ALA A 322 21.25 -9.69 4.74
C ALA A 322 21.24 -10.03 6.22
N GLU A 323 21.20 -9.07 7.13
CA GLU A 323 21.06 -9.33 8.57
C GLU A 323 19.66 -9.81 8.91
N LYS A 324 18.62 -9.25 8.28
CA LYS A 324 17.23 -9.74 8.37
C LYS A 324 17.12 -11.18 7.84
N MET A 325 17.72 -11.45 6.69
CA MET A 325 17.78 -12.78 6.08
C MET A 325 18.67 -13.74 6.87
N LYS A 326 19.75 -13.27 7.45
CA LYS A 326 20.59 -14.08 8.33
C LYS A 326 19.81 -14.45 9.58
N ARG A 327 19.13 -13.49 10.22
CA ARG A 327 18.29 -13.74 11.38
C ARG A 327 17.15 -14.69 11.07
N ILE A 328 16.49 -14.56 9.91
CA ILE A 328 15.41 -15.48 9.54
C ILE A 328 15.94 -16.87 9.21
N MET A 329 17.15 -17.01 8.64
CA MET A 329 17.80 -18.30 8.46
C MET A 329 18.25 -18.93 9.80
N GLU A 330 18.70 -18.13 10.77
CA GLU A 330 18.96 -18.62 12.14
C GLU A 330 17.68 -19.14 12.78
N VAL A 331 16.58 -18.40 12.69
CA VAL A 331 15.26 -18.83 13.18
C VAL A 331 14.81 -20.12 12.49
N ARG A 332 15.03 -20.27 11.18
CA ARG A 332 14.78 -21.52 10.45
C ARG A 332 15.52 -22.69 11.09
N GLU A 333 16.82 -22.54 11.35
CA GLU A 333 17.64 -23.57 11.98
C GLU A 333 17.23 -23.84 13.44
N GLU A 334 16.93 -22.80 14.23
CA GLU A 334 16.41 -22.91 15.59
C GLU A 334 15.12 -23.76 15.63
N ILE A 335 14.20 -23.54 14.68
CA ILE A 335 12.95 -24.32 14.55
C ILE A 335 13.26 -25.76 14.15
N LEU A 336 14.09 -25.98 13.12
CA LEU A 336 14.47 -27.32 12.64
C LEU A 336 15.12 -28.17 13.73
N GLN A 337 15.92 -27.54 14.59
CA GLN A 337 16.62 -28.18 15.72
C GLN A 337 15.76 -28.26 16.98
N SER A 338 14.60 -27.62 17.01
CA SER A 338 13.74 -27.61 18.20
C SER A 338 13.22 -29.01 18.51
N ASN A 339 13.35 -29.41 19.78
CA ASN A 339 12.93 -30.74 20.25
C ASN A 339 11.45 -31.02 19.94
N ILE A 340 10.61 -29.99 20.09
CA ILE A 340 9.18 -30.08 19.84
C ILE A 340 8.85 -30.33 18.37
N PHE A 341 9.49 -29.62 17.43
CA PHE A 341 9.31 -29.81 15.99
C PHE A 341 9.71 -31.24 15.58
N MET A 342 10.88 -31.70 16.02
CA MET A 342 11.34 -33.07 15.76
C MET A 342 10.37 -34.11 16.32
N ARG A 343 9.91 -33.94 17.56
CA ARG A 343 8.97 -34.88 18.20
C ARG A 343 7.65 -34.94 17.45
N LEU A 344 7.05 -33.81 17.09
CA LEU A 344 5.80 -33.76 16.31
C LEU A 344 5.97 -34.51 14.98
N GLY A 345 7.08 -34.25 14.28
CA GLY A 345 7.40 -34.94 13.04
C GLY A 345 7.50 -36.46 13.19
N THR A 346 7.94 -36.98 14.34
CA THR A 346 8.07 -38.42 14.57
C THR A 346 6.78 -39.14 14.98
N LEU A 347 5.71 -38.41 15.30
CA LEU A 347 4.44 -39.02 15.69
C LEU A 347 3.85 -39.84 14.55
N ASN A 348 3.13 -40.91 14.92
CA ASN A 348 2.37 -41.70 13.96
C ASN A 348 1.24 -40.84 13.40
N SER A 349 1.17 -40.76 12.07
CA SER A 349 0.23 -39.90 11.36
C SER A 349 -0.44 -40.69 10.26
N SER A 350 -1.77 -40.79 10.31
CA SER A 350 -2.55 -41.49 9.28
C SER A 350 -2.42 -40.82 7.92
N SER A 351 -2.41 -39.48 7.86
CA SER A 351 -2.23 -38.73 6.61
C SER A 351 -0.86 -38.97 5.96
N ARG A 352 0.21 -39.09 6.76
CA ARG A 352 1.56 -39.40 6.24
C ARG A 352 1.65 -40.84 5.70
N LEU A 353 0.99 -41.78 6.38
CA LEU A 353 0.93 -43.17 5.94
C LEU A 353 0.09 -43.30 4.66
N LEU A 354 -1.02 -42.55 4.56
CA LEU A 354 -1.86 -42.49 3.37
C LEU A 354 -1.09 -41.96 2.15
N GLU A 355 -0.26 -40.92 2.31
CA GLU A 355 0.61 -40.43 1.24
C GLU A 355 1.64 -41.46 0.77
N GLN A 356 2.08 -42.34 1.68
CA GLN A 356 2.98 -43.46 1.38
C GLN A 356 2.24 -44.70 0.86
N GLY A 357 0.92 -44.64 0.69
CA GLY A 357 0.08 -45.76 0.22
C GLY A 357 -0.13 -46.87 1.26
N ILE A 358 0.16 -46.60 2.54
CA ILE A 358 0.08 -47.58 3.62
C ILE A 358 -1.15 -47.27 4.48
N VAL A 359 -2.15 -48.15 4.48
CA VAL A 359 -3.32 -48.02 5.36
C VAL A 359 -3.08 -48.78 6.66
N ARG A 360 -3.20 -48.10 7.81
CA ARG A 360 -2.99 -48.72 9.14
C ARG A 360 -4.14 -48.38 10.09
N GLN A 361 -5.19 -49.21 10.07
CA GLN A 361 -6.43 -49.04 10.85
C GLN A 361 -6.22 -48.70 12.34
N SER A 362 -5.15 -49.21 12.97
CA SER A 362 -4.84 -48.91 14.38
C SER A 362 -4.42 -47.46 14.65
N VAL A 363 -3.78 -46.81 13.68
CA VAL A 363 -3.38 -45.39 13.76
C VAL A 363 -4.60 -44.50 13.57
N ASP A 364 -5.45 -44.81 12.59
CA ASP A 364 -6.71 -44.10 12.34
C ASP A 364 -7.61 -44.12 13.57
N MET A 365 -7.79 -45.28 14.18
CA MET A 365 -8.57 -45.41 15.42
C MET A 365 -7.98 -44.59 16.58
N SER A 366 -6.66 -44.51 16.69
CA SER A 366 -6.00 -43.69 17.71
C SER A 366 -6.20 -42.18 17.46
N ILE A 367 -6.17 -41.75 16.19
CA ILE A 367 -6.46 -40.37 15.79
C ILE A 367 -7.92 -40.02 16.10
N THR A 368 -8.88 -40.88 15.77
CA THR A 368 -10.29 -40.66 16.10
C THR A 368 -10.50 -40.50 17.60
N LYS A 369 -9.90 -41.38 18.42
CA LYS A 369 -9.97 -41.28 19.89
C LYS A 369 -9.29 -40.02 20.45
N LEU A 370 -8.24 -39.54 19.79
CA LEU A 370 -7.60 -38.27 20.14
C LEU A 370 -8.58 -37.11 19.87
N ARG A 371 -9.16 -37.03 18.67
CA ARG A 371 -10.10 -35.97 18.26
C ARG A 371 -11.35 -35.91 19.12
N GLU A 372 -12.01 -37.04 19.37
CA GLU A 372 -13.15 -37.12 20.29
C GLU A 372 -12.79 -36.59 21.69
N SER A 373 -11.58 -36.91 22.17
CA SER A 373 -11.10 -36.41 23.46
C SER A 373 -10.78 -34.92 23.41
N ILE A 374 -10.30 -34.38 22.30
CA ILE A 374 -10.05 -32.93 22.12
C ILE A 374 -11.40 -32.19 22.16
N GLU A 375 -12.37 -32.60 21.32
CA GLU A 375 -13.70 -32.00 21.21
C GLU A 375 -14.42 -31.95 22.56
N LYS A 376 -14.42 -33.07 23.29
CA LYS A 376 -15.01 -33.15 24.63
C LYS A 376 -14.38 -32.19 25.65
N ASN A 377 -13.09 -31.88 25.52
CA ASN A 377 -12.43 -30.93 26.41
C ASN A 377 -12.69 -29.47 25.99
N ILE A 378 -12.72 -29.19 24.69
CA ILE A 378 -13.11 -27.88 24.15
C ILE A 378 -14.54 -27.55 24.58
N GLU A 379 -15.47 -28.49 24.45
CA GLU A 379 -16.87 -28.32 24.87
C GLU A 379 -16.99 -28.06 26.38
N LYS A 380 -16.18 -28.72 27.20
CA LYS A 380 -16.12 -28.45 28.65
C LYS A 380 -15.63 -27.04 28.97
N ILE A 381 -14.60 -26.57 28.28
CA ILE A 381 -14.08 -25.19 28.45
C ILE A 381 -15.12 -24.18 28.00
N LYS A 382 -15.72 -24.41 26.82
CA LYS A 382 -16.80 -23.62 26.25
C LYS A 382 -17.96 -23.45 27.25
N ASN A 383 -18.47 -24.56 27.77
CA ASN A 383 -19.62 -24.55 28.69
C ASN A 383 -19.27 -23.96 30.06
N ARG A 384 -18.04 -24.15 30.56
CA ARG A 384 -17.60 -23.62 31.85
C ARG A 384 -17.36 -22.11 31.83
N HIS A 385 -16.78 -21.61 30.74
CA HIS A 385 -16.31 -20.23 30.64
C HIS A 385 -17.17 -19.33 29.74
N GLY A 386 -18.23 -19.88 29.11
CA GLY A 386 -19.13 -19.12 28.24
C GLY A 386 -18.44 -18.61 26.96
N LEU A 387 -17.43 -19.31 26.46
CA LEU A 387 -16.60 -18.89 25.33
C LEU A 387 -17.20 -19.30 23.98
N SER A 388 -16.78 -18.66 22.88
CA SER A 388 -16.98 -19.19 21.53
C SER A 388 -16.23 -20.52 21.36
N PHE A 389 -16.64 -21.34 20.38
CA PHE A 389 -15.94 -22.61 20.10
C PHE A 389 -14.46 -22.37 19.78
N PHE A 390 -14.16 -21.37 18.94
CA PHE A 390 -12.79 -20.99 18.59
C PHE A 390 -11.98 -20.54 19.80
N SER A 391 -12.56 -19.70 20.66
CA SER A 391 -11.92 -19.24 21.89
C SER A 391 -11.58 -20.39 22.84
N ALA A 392 -12.51 -21.34 23.02
CA ALA A 392 -12.27 -22.55 23.82
C ALA A 392 -11.24 -23.49 23.17
N SER A 393 -11.23 -23.58 21.84
CA SER A 393 -10.25 -24.35 21.07
C SER A 393 -8.83 -23.83 21.27
N ILE A 394 -8.62 -22.52 21.11
CA ILE A 394 -7.31 -21.87 21.32
C ILE A 394 -6.82 -22.10 22.75
N GLU A 395 -7.69 -21.91 23.74
CA GLU A 395 -7.35 -22.14 25.15
C GLU A 395 -6.95 -23.59 25.40
N PHE A 396 -7.68 -24.55 24.84
CA PHE A 396 -7.37 -25.97 25.01
C PHE A 396 -6.03 -26.36 24.36
N HIS A 397 -5.79 -25.96 23.12
CA HIS A 397 -4.58 -26.32 22.37
C HIS A 397 -3.30 -25.71 22.96
N SER A 398 -3.41 -24.61 23.70
CA SER A 398 -2.28 -24.03 24.45
C SER A 398 -2.00 -24.71 25.80
N SER A 399 -2.83 -25.67 26.21
CA SER A 399 -2.72 -26.30 27.53
C SER A 399 -1.73 -27.47 27.58
N ASP A 400 -1.11 -27.68 28.75
CA ASP A 400 -0.30 -28.87 29.04
C ASP A 400 -1.07 -30.18 28.85
N LYS A 401 -2.41 -30.12 28.97
CA LYS A 401 -3.28 -31.28 28.78
C LYS A 401 -3.26 -31.76 27.33
N PHE A 402 -3.33 -30.84 26.37
CA PHE A 402 -3.21 -31.19 24.95
C PHE A 402 -1.85 -31.82 24.64
N LYS A 403 -0.77 -31.21 25.16
CA LYS A 403 0.60 -31.74 25.05
C LYS A 403 0.73 -33.17 25.57
N LYS A 404 0.24 -33.46 26.79
CA LYS A 404 0.25 -34.81 27.37
C LYS A 404 -0.59 -35.81 26.57
N MET A 405 -1.72 -35.37 26.01
CA MET A 405 -2.55 -36.22 25.16
C MET A 405 -1.80 -36.65 23.91
N VAL A 406 -1.18 -35.69 23.20
CA VAL A 406 -0.47 -35.94 21.95
C VAL A 406 0.78 -36.80 22.18
N PHE A 407 1.63 -36.45 23.15
CA PHE A 407 2.93 -37.11 23.31
C PHE A 407 2.95 -38.33 24.22
N ASP A 408 2.12 -38.35 25.27
CA ASP A 408 2.25 -39.37 26.32
C ASP A 408 1.16 -40.43 26.18
N LYS A 409 -0.09 -40.00 25.90
CA LYS A 409 -1.26 -40.88 25.86
C LYS A 409 -1.48 -41.52 24.49
N TYR A 410 -1.68 -40.72 23.45
CA TYR A 410 -2.12 -41.23 22.13
C TYR A 410 -0.95 -41.44 21.16
N LYS A 411 0.13 -40.66 21.27
CA LYS A 411 1.34 -40.78 20.45
C LYS A 411 1.07 -40.71 18.94
N VAL A 412 0.05 -39.94 18.55
CA VAL A 412 -0.39 -39.69 17.17
C VAL A 412 -0.72 -38.22 16.97
N ALA A 413 -0.56 -37.71 15.74
CA ALA A 413 -1.00 -36.37 15.32
C ALA A 413 -1.14 -36.29 13.79
N ASN A 414 -2.06 -35.46 13.30
CA ASN A 414 -2.13 -35.03 11.89
C ASN A 414 -1.52 -33.61 11.71
N CYS A 415 -1.69 -33.05 10.51
CA CYS A 415 -1.27 -31.69 10.17
C CYS A 415 -1.89 -30.63 11.08
N ALA A 416 -3.20 -30.66 11.32
CA ALA A 416 -3.91 -29.72 12.19
C ALA A 416 -3.41 -29.77 13.66
N GLU A 417 -3.29 -30.95 14.27
CA GLU A 417 -2.80 -31.02 15.67
C GLU A 417 -1.33 -30.60 15.78
N SER A 418 -0.52 -30.86 14.76
CA SER A 418 0.87 -30.41 14.69
C SER A 418 0.95 -28.89 14.56
N ALA A 419 0.16 -28.30 13.67
CA ALA A 419 0.11 -26.86 13.43
C ALA A 419 -0.45 -26.09 14.65
N ASN A 420 -1.45 -26.63 15.35
CA ASN A 420 -1.99 -26.03 16.58
C ASN A 420 -0.95 -25.98 17.70
N MET A 421 -0.15 -27.04 17.86
CA MET A 421 0.95 -27.06 18.83
C MET A 421 2.02 -26.02 18.45
N MET A 422 2.40 -25.99 17.17
CA MET A 422 3.43 -25.08 16.67
C MET A 422 3.01 -23.61 16.71
N LEU A 423 1.74 -23.28 16.45
CA LEU A 423 1.21 -21.92 16.58
C LEU A 423 1.50 -21.32 17.96
N TYR A 424 1.33 -22.11 19.03
CA TYR A 424 1.59 -21.65 20.39
C TYR A 424 3.08 -21.61 20.73
N VAL A 425 3.82 -22.66 20.37
CA VAL A 425 5.27 -22.76 20.61
C VAL A 425 6.00 -21.61 19.92
N LEU A 426 5.78 -21.43 18.62
CA LEU A 426 6.40 -20.37 17.84
C LEU A 426 6.01 -18.99 18.37
N GLY A 427 4.75 -18.78 18.76
CA GLY A 427 4.31 -17.50 19.33
C GLY A 427 4.96 -17.19 20.67
N LYS A 428 5.36 -18.21 21.44
CA LYS A 428 6.10 -18.06 22.70
C LYS A 428 7.59 -17.82 22.45
N ASP A 429 8.19 -18.58 21.55
CA ASP A 429 9.63 -18.54 21.27
C ASP A 429 10.01 -17.28 20.46
N TYR A 430 9.07 -16.76 19.65
CA TYR A 430 9.25 -15.58 18.80
C TYR A 430 8.16 -14.51 19.04
N PRO A 431 8.09 -13.88 20.22
CA PRO A 431 6.98 -13.01 20.62
C PRO A 431 6.85 -11.71 19.82
N ASN A 432 7.90 -11.33 19.06
CA ASN A 432 7.94 -10.15 18.22
C ASN A 432 7.60 -10.45 16.74
N MET A 433 7.34 -11.71 16.40
CA MET A 433 6.94 -12.12 15.05
C MET A 433 5.44 -12.42 15.04
N PHE A 434 4.81 -12.16 13.90
CA PHE A 434 3.49 -12.73 13.62
C PHE A 434 3.64 -14.23 13.42
N VAL A 435 2.78 -15.02 14.06
CA VAL A 435 2.71 -16.46 13.87
C VAL A 435 1.29 -16.80 13.47
N GLU A 436 1.14 -17.40 12.32
CA GLU A 436 -0.13 -17.73 11.72
C GLU A 436 -0.29 -19.24 11.60
N SER A 437 -1.52 -19.72 11.64
CA SER A 437 -1.91 -21.08 11.23
C SER A 437 -2.90 -20.95 10.09
N LEU A 438 -2.63 -21.63 8.98
CA LEU A 438 -3.50 -21.63 7.81
C LEU A 438 -3.93 -23.07 7.55
N GLY A 439 -5.23 -23.33 7.69
CA GLY A 439 -5.85 -24.62 7.42
C GLY A 439 -6.79 -24.53 6.23
N THR A 440 -6.48 -25.27 5.17
CA THR A 440 -7.31 -25.38 3.96
C THR A 440 -8.03 -26.73 3.97
N TYR A 441 -9.30 -26.77 3.54
CA TYR A 441 -10.07 -28.01 3.46
C TYR A 441 -10.01 -28.69 2.08
N HIS A 442 -9.95 -27.91 1.00
CA HIS A 442 -9.60 -28.41 -0.33
C HIS A 442 -8.56 -27.48 -1.01
N PRO A 443 -7.27 -27.89 -1.03
CA PRO A 443 -6.73 -29.15 -0.49
C PRO A 443 -6.75 -29.23 1.05
N ASP A 444 -6.81 -30.45 1.61
CA ASP A 444 -6.85 -30.69 3.07
C ASP A 444 -5.44 -30.63 3.66
N HIS A 445 -5.08 -29.48 4.26
CA HIS A 445 -3.79 -29.33 4.93
C HIS A 445 -3.76 -28.16 5.91
N VAL A 446 -2.90 -28.24 6.93
CA VAL A 446 -2.70 -27.16 7.91
C VAL A 446 -1.21 -26.99 8.20
N PHE A 447 -0.74 -25.75 8.14
CA PHE A 447 0.65 -25.39 8.41
C PHE A 447 0.75 -24.00 9.03
N ASN A 448 1.94 -23.65 9.52
CA ASN A 448 2.19 -22.34 10.12
C ASN A 448 2.98 -21.42 9.20
N ILE A 449 2.73 -20.11 9.33
CA ILE A 449 3.47 -19.07 8.64
C ILE A 449 4.03 -18.14 9.72
N ILE A 450 5.31 -17.80 9.64
CA ILE A 450 5.95 -16.92 10.61
C ILE A 450 6.56 -15.71 9.92
N ASN A 451 6.39 -14.55 10.56
CA ASN A 451 6.97 -13.28 10.16
C ASN A 451 6.49 -12.76 8.78
N ARG A 452 5.30 -13.19 8.35
CA ARG A 452 4.63 -12.64 7.18
C ARG A 452 4.02 -11.28 7.48
N ASP A 453 4.23 -10.34 6.59
CA ASP A 453 3.57 -9.04 6.56
C ASP A 453 2.09 -9.23 6.29
N GLN A 454 1.27 -8.93 7.30
CA GLN A 454 -0.18 -9.11 7.26
C GLN A 454 -0.89 -8.22 6.23
N SER A 455 -0.22 -7.20 5.68
CA SER A 455 -0.75 -6.38 4.59
C SER A 455 -0.74 -7.10 3.22
N THR A 456 0.06 -8.17 3.10
CA THR A 456 0.12 -8.98 1.87
C THR A 456 -1.06 -9.95 1.81
N PRO A 457 -1.60 -10.30 0.63
CA PRO A 457 -2.71 -11.25 0.54
C PRO A 457 -2.29 -12.66 1.01
N ILE A 458 -3.08 -13.25 1.92
CA ILE A 458 -2.79 -14.58 2.50
C ILE A 458 -2.86 -15.73 1.48
N PHE A 459 -3.50 -15.53 0.32
CA PHE A 459 -3.63 -16.57 -0.71
C PHE A 459 -2.72 -16.37 -1.93
N GLU A 460 -1.80 -15.39 -1.87
CA GLU A 460 -0.86 -15.03 -2.93
C GLU A 460 0.58 -15.08 -2.39
N PRO A 461 1.15 -16.29 -2.19
CA PRO A 461 2.46 -16.45 -1.54
C PRO A 461 3.62 -15.75 -2.25
N GLU A 462 3.50 -15.50 -3.56
CA GLU A 462 4.44 -14.71 -4.34
C GLU A 462 4.54 -13.25 -3.88
N LYS A 463 3.49 -12.72 -3.23
CA LYS A 463 3.42 -11.35 -2.71
C LYS A 463 3.87 -11.22 -1.26
N TRP A 464 4.17 -12.32 -0.57
CA TRP A 464 4.67 -12.26 0.82
C TRP A 464 6.09 -11.67 0.88
N ASN A 465 6.46 -11.08 2.02
CA ASN A 465 7.82 -10.57 2.25
C ASN A 465 8.86 -11.70 2.31
N GLU A 466 10.09 -11.41 1.87
CA GLU A 466 11.17 -12.39 1.69
C GLU A 466 11.59 -13.13 2.97
N ASP A 467 11.46 -12.50 4.13
CA ASP A 467 11.74 -13.10 5.44
C ASP A 467 10.53 -13.80 6.07
N THR A 468 9.60 -14.26 5.24
CA THR A 468 8.55 -15.19 5.64
C THR A 468 9.09 -16.61 5.67
N LEU A 469 8.81 -17.36 6.75
CA LEU A 469 9.00 -18.81 6.76
C LEU A 469 7.67 -19.54 6.87
N ILE A 470 7.62 -20.70 6.25
CA ILE A 470 6.52 -21.64 6.33
C ILE A 470 6.99 -22.83 7.14
N VAL A 471 6.34 -23.09 8.27
CA VAL A 471 6.68 -24.19 9.17
C VAL A 471 5.63 -25.28 9.03
N ASP A 472 6.05 -26.41 8.47
CA ASP A 472 5.22 -27.60 8.34
C ASP A 472 5.82 -28.71 9.20
N ALA A 473 5.39 -28.76 10.46
CA ALA A 473 5.84 -29.78 11.41
C ALA A 473 5.39 -31.20 11.02
N TRP A 474 4.33 -31.32 10.21
CA TRP A 474 3.87 -32.60 9.72
C TRP A 474 4.77 -33.11 8.58
N ALA A 475 5.14 -32.25 7.64
CA ALA A 475 6.10 -32.56 6.57
C ALA A 475 7.56 -32.55 7.03
N LYS A 476 7.82 -32.05 8.25
CA LYS A 476 9.16 -31.82 8.82
C LYS A 476 10.00 -30.83 8.01
N SER A 477 9.34 -29.83 7.44
CA SER A 477 9.99 -28.80 6.63
C SER A 477 9.79 -27.43 7.22
N VAL A 478 10.84 -26.61 7.15
CA VAL A 478 10.76 -25.16 7.32
C VAL A 478 11.24 -24.55 6.01
N LEU A 479 10.32 -23.91 5.30
CA LEU A 479 10.53 -23.41 3.95
C LEU A 479 10.65 -21.89 3.97
N THR A 480 11.50 -21.37 3.11
CA THR A 480 11.50 -19.93 2.78
C THR A 480 10.31 -19.59 1.91
N LYS A 481 9.96 -18.30 1.82
CA LYS A 481 9.00 -17.80 0.83
C LYS A 481 9.28 -18.35 -0.58
N GLN A 482 10.52 -18.25 -1.05
CA GLN A 482 10.91 -18.69 -2.40
C GLN A 482 10.72 -20.20 -2.60
N GLU A 483 11.16 -21.01 -1.64
CA GLU A 483 10.97 -22.46 -1.68
C GLU A 483 9.47 -22.81 -1.70
N PHE A 484 8.68 -22.14 -0.85
CA PHE A 484 7.25 -22.36 -0.77
C PHE A 484 6.50 -21.96 -2.05
N THR A 485 6.81 -20.80 -2.64
CA THR A 485 6.22 -20.37 -3.92
C THR A 485 6.45 -21.40 -5.02
N HIS A 486 7.63 -22.03 -5.06
CA HIS A 486 7.94 -23.07 -6.04
C HIS A 486 7.12 -24.35 -5.82
N ILE A 487 6.91 -24.74 -4.56
CA ILE A 487 6.21 -25.99 -4.24
C ILE A 487 4.69 -25.85 -4.06
N ASN A 488 4.18 -24.63 -3.89
CA ASN A 488 2.77 -24.35 -3.61
C ASN A 488 1.84 -24.98 -4.67
N PHE A 489 2.22 -24.89 -5.95
CA PHE A 489 1.42 -25.42 -7.06
C PHE A 489 1.75 -26.87 -7.43
N SER A 490 2.97 -27.33 -7.16
CA SER A 490 3.42 -28.69 -7.52
C SER A 490 3.05 -29.73 -6.46
N THR A 491 2.86 -29.30 -5.22
CA THR A 491 2.47 -30.17 -4.11
C THR A 491 0.95 -30.28 -4.02
N LYS A 492 0.44 -31.50 -3.79
CA LYS A 492 -1.01 -31.76 -3.83
C LYS A 492 -1.78 -31.08 -2.69
N HIS A 493 -1.12 -30.77 -1.58
CA HIS A 493 -1.76 -30.36 -0.33
C HIS A 493 -1.67 -28.86 0.01
N TYR A 494 -0.84 -28.04 -0.66
CA TYR A 494 -0.79 -26.57 -0.41
C TYR A 494 -1.75 -25.79 -1.31
N LYS A 495 -1.51 -25.75 -2.63
CA LYS A 495 -2.34 -25.15 -3.70
C LYS A 495 -3.07 -23.83 -3.36
N LEU A 496 -2.42 -22.92 -2.65
CA LEU A 496 -3.00 -21.60 -2.38
C LEU A 496 -3.25 -20.83 -3.68
N GLY A 497 -4.33 -20.03 -3.69
CA GLY A 497 -4.67 -19.11 -4.77
C GLY A 497 -5.65 -19.66 -5.83
N VAL A 498 -5.25 -20.68 -6.59
CA VAL A 498 -5.98 -21.06 -7.83
C VAL A 498 -6.99 -22.20 -7.61
N TYR A 499 -6.79 -23.05 -6.60
CA TYR A 499 -7.58 -24.27 -6.40
C TYR A 499 -8.25 -24.37 -5.03
N MET A 500 -8.34 -23.27 -4.29
CA MET A 500 -8.99 -23.30 -2.99
C MET A 500 -10.51 -23.38 -3.16
N LEU A 501 -11.06 -24.51 -2.76
CA LEU A 501 -12.50 -24.76 -2.68
C LEU A 501 -12.86 -25.06 -1.23
N GLY A 502 -14.01 -24.58 -0.76
CA GLY A 502 -14.46 -24.85 0.62
C GLY A 502 -13.87 -23.94 1.68
N GLU A 503 -13.94 -24.39 2.94
CA GLU A 503 -13.60 -23.58 4.10
C GLU A 503 -12.09 -23.47 4.32
N THR A 504 -11.64 -22.30 4.75
CA THR A 504 -10.26 -22.04 5.17
C THR A 504 -10.27 -21.34 6.52
N GLU A 505 -9.55 -21.88 7.49
CA GLU A 505 -9.35 -21.29 8.80
C GLU A 505 -7.97 -20.64 8.86
N HIS A 506 -7.94 -19.37 9.25
CA HIS A 506 -6.72 -18.57 9.39
C HIS A 506 -6.66 -18.01 10.80
N VAL A 507 -5.69 -18.47 11.59
CA VAL A 507 -5.48 -17.99 12.96
C VAL A 507 -4.21 -17.16 12.98
N VAL A 508 -4.28 -15.92 13.45
CA VAL A 508 -3.12 -15.02 13.60
C VAL A 508 -2.85 -14.81 15.07
N ARG A 509 -1.60 -15.02 15.49
CA ARG A 509 -1.10 -14.76 16.83
C ARG A 509 0.03 -13.75 16.77
N HIS A 510 -0.06 -12.74 17.63
CA HIS A 510 1.03 -11.80 17.85
C HIS A 510 0.98 -11.30 19.29
N LYS A 511 2.09 -11.42 20.01
CA LYS A 511 2.15 -11.14 21.45
C LYS A 511 1.04 -11.88 22.21
N ASN A 512 0.14 -11.14 22.85
CA ASN A 512 -0.99 -11.70 23.62
C ASN A 512 -2.28 -11.80 22.79
N THR A 513 -2.32 -11.18 21.60
CA THR A 513 -3.51 -11.16 20.75
C THR A 513 -3.61 -12.40 19.87
N VAL A 514 -4.82 -12.92 19.73
CA VAL A 514 -5.17 -13.97 18.76
C VAL A 514 -6.41 -13.54 17.98
N SER A 515 -6.34 -13.61 16.65
CA SER A 515 -7.49 -13.45 15.77
C SER A 515 -7.73 -14.70 14.94
N VAL A 516 -8.98 -14.96 14.63
CA VAL A 516 -9.43 -16.09 13.80
C VAL A 516 -10.25 -15.52 12.65
N ARG A 517 -9.94 -15.95 11.43
CA ARG A 517 -10.65 -15.61 10.20
C ARG A 517 -11.08 -16.89 9.51
N LEU A 518 -12.33 -16.95 9.09
CA LEU A 518 -12.83 -18.04 8.27
C LEU A 518 -13.10 -17.51 6.86
N PHE A 519 -12.76 -18.31 5.87
CA PHE A 519 -13.02 -18.03 4.47
C PHE A 519 -13.78 -19.19 3.82
N PHE A 520 -14.58 -18.89 2.80
CA PHE A 520 -15.07 -19.86 1.84
C PHE A 520 -14.49 -19.51 0.47
N GLY A 521 -13.60 -20.35 -0.06
CA GLY A 521 -12.68 -19.93 -1.12
C GLY A 521 -11.81 -18.78 -0.61
N THR A 522 -11.84 -17.64 -1.31
CA THR A 522 -11.11 -16.42 -0.91
C THR A 522 -11.97 -15.40 -0.18
N ARG A 523 -13.28 -15.67 0.00
CA ARG A 523 -14.23 -14.74 0.61
C ARG A 523 -14.26 -14.93 2.12
N LEU A 524 -14.00 -13.85 2.88
CA LEU A 524 -14.13 -13.84 4.34
C LEU A 524 -15.59 -14.07 4.76
N THR A 525 -15.82 -15.01 5.68
CA THR A 525 -17.13 -15.39 6.21
C THR A 525 -17.29 -15.08 7.70
N LEU A 526 -16.19 -15.09 8.48
CA LEU A 526 -16.19 -14.76 9.92
C LEU A 526 -14.84 -14.15 10.32
N GLU A 527 -14.85 -13.22 11.26
CA GLU A 527 -13.65 -12.75 11.97
C GLU A 527 -13.94 -12.58 13.48
N GLU A 528 -13.14 -13.23 14.33
CA GLU A 528 -13.17 -13.09 15.79
C GLU A 528 -11.77 -12.65 16.28
N SER A 529 -11.68 -11.78 17.29
CA SER A 529 -10.40 -11.33 17.86
C SER A 529 -10.46 -11.28 19.39
N ARG A 530 -9.35 -11.65 20.05
CA ARG A 530 -9.21 -11.65 21.52
C ARG A 530 -7.87 -11.05 21.97
N LEU A 531 -7.90 -10.32 23.08
CA LEU A 531 -6.77 -9.75 23.81
C LEU A 531 -6.16 -10.72 24.84
#